data_AF-A0AAU5JI92-F1
#
_entry.id   AF-A0AAU5JI92-F1
#
_cell.length_a   1.000
_cell.length_b   1.000
_cell.length_c   1.000
_cell.angle_alpha   90.00
_cell.angle_beta   90.00
_cell.angle_gamma   90.00
#
_symmetry.space_group_name_H-M   'P 1'
#
loop_
_entity.id
_entity.type
_entity.pdbx_description
1 polymer ?
#
loop_
_entity_poly.entity_id
_entity_poly.type
_entity_poly.pdbx_seq_one_letter_code
_entity_poly.pdbx_strand_id
1 'polypeptide(L)'
;MTTHHTPAPAPAGTDIAGADQVLADRCQTAGDYLAGLIAKGMLDAASRPSKLPELMFPDADPALVRAVWEAALAVGYRAGKEAARPTWTPDALRRLRAELDAAGFAAMGRMAGRSASLHPPRHPADHEVPARPGPVVRGGGHP
;
A
#
# COMPACT_ATOMS: atom_id res chain seq x y z
N MET A 1 -39.16 -6.11 -56.56
CA MET A 1 -38.91 -6.90 -55.34
C MET A 1 -37.50 -6.58 -54.88
N THR A 2 -37.36 -5.55 -54.04
CA THR A 2 -36.06 -5.00 -53.59
C THR A 2 -35.76 -5.54 -52.19
N THR A 3 -34.71 -6.34 -52.05
CA THR A 3 -34.24 -6.85 -50.76
C THR A 3 -33.49 -5.75 -50.01
N HIS A 4 -34.04 -5.28 -48.89
CA HIS A 4 -33.30 -4.44 -47.95
C HIS A 4 -32.27 -5.31 -47.23
N HIS A 5 -31.00 -5.11 -47.55
CA HIS A 5 -29.89 -5.64 -46.77
C HIS A 5 -29.68 -4.76 -45.54
N THR A 6 -30.16 -5.20 -44.38
CA THR A 6 -29.83 -4.57 -43.10
C THR A 6 -28.38 -4.91 -42.78
N PRO A 7 -27.48 -3.92 -42.61
CA PRO A 7 -26.09 -4.19 -42.25
C PRO A 7 -26.05 -4.80 -40.84
N ALA A 8 -25.27 -5.87 -40.69
CA ALA A 8 -25.00 -6.45 -39.37
C ALA A 8 -24.33 -5.39 -38.47
N PRO A 9 -24.69 -5.30 -37.17
CA PRO A 9 -24.06 -4.36 -36.26
C PRO A 9 -22.56 -4.63 -36.19
N ALA A 10 -21.76 -3.58 -36.33
CA ALA A 10 -20.31 -3.66 -36.21
C ALA A 10 -19.94 -4.26 -34.85
N PRO A 11 -18.95 -5.17 -34.76
CA PRO A 11 -18.53 -5.72 -33.49
C PRO A 11 -18.13 -4.56 -32.57
N ALA A 12 -18.73 -4.52 -31.36
CA ALA A 12 -18.38 -3.54 -30.36
C ALA A 12 -16.86 -3.58 -30.15
N GLY A 13 -16.19 -2.43 -30.34
CA GLY A 13 -14.75 -2.32 -30.20
C GLY A 13 -14.33 -2.85 -28.83
N THR A 14 -13.28 -3.67 -28.80
CA THR A 14 -12.72 -4.20 -27.55
C THR A 14 -12.36 -3.04 -26.63
N ASP A 15 -12.92 -3.03 -25.41
CA ASP A 15 -12.54 -2.07 -24.38
C ASP A 15 -11.11 -2.37 -23.91
N ILE A 16 -10.15 -1.71 -24.56
CA ILE A 16 -8.72 -1.88 -24.28
C ILE A 16 -8.38 -1.42 -22.86
N ALA A 17 -9.03 -0.38 -22.34
CA ALA A 17 -8.77 0.12 -20.99
C ALA A 17 -9.25 -0.89 -19.92
N GLY A 18 -10.44 -1.46 -20.12
CA GLY A 18 -10.94 -2.53 -19.27
C GLY A 18 -10.06 -3.79 -19.32
N ALA A 19 -9.59 -4.17 -20.51
CA ALA A 19 -8.68 -5.30 -20.67
C ALA A 19 -7.31 -5.07 -20.02
N ASP A 20 -6.74 -3.87 -20.15
CA ASP A 20 -5.48 -3.48 -19.54
C ASP A 20 -5.55 -3.55 -18.01
N GLN A 21 -6.61 -2.99 -17.41
CA GLN A 21 -6.80 -3.07 -15.96
C GLN A 21 -6.91 -4.52 -15.46
N VAL A 22 -7.65 -5.38 -16.18
CA VAL A 22 -7.75 -6.81 -15.83
C VAL A 22 -6.40 -7.50 -15.89
N LEU A 23 -5.57 -7.19 -16.90
CA LEU A 23 -4.22 -7.73 -17.00
C LEU A 23 -3.32 -7.22 -15.87
N ALA A 24 -3.40 -5.94 -15.54
CA ALA A 24 -2.67 -5.35 -14.42
C ALA A 24 -3.05 -6.02 -13.09
N ASP A 25 -4.34 -6.21 -12.81
CA ASP A 25 -4.83 -6.89 -11.61
C ASP A 25 -4.35 -8.35 -11.54
N ARG A 26 -4.28 -9.03 -12.69
CA ARG A 26 -3.74 -10.40 -12.77
C ARG A 26 -2.25 -10.43 -12.52
N CYS A 27 -1.49 -9.49 -13.08
CA CYS A 27 -0.06 -9.35 -12.81
C CYS A 27 0.19 -9.09 -11.32
N GLN A 28 -0.59 -8.22 -10.70
CA GLN A 28 -0.52 -7.96 -9.25
C GLN A 28 -0.82 -9.23 -8.45
N THR A 29 -1.93 -9.90 -8.73
CA THR A 29 -2.33 -11.14 -8.03
C THR A 29 -1.28 -12.25 -8.17
N ALA A 30 -0.71 -12.42 -9.37
CA ALA A 30 0.35 -13.39 -9.60
C ALA A 30 1.64 -13.00 -8.85
N GLY A 31 1.98 -11.70 -8.82
CA GLY A 31 3.09 -11.17 -8.03
C GLY A 31 2.91 -11.46 -6.54
N ASP A 32 1.72 -11.22 -5.99
CA ASP A 32 1.40 -11.47 -4.58
C ASP A 32 1.51 -12.97 -4.23
N TYR A 33 1.04 -13.86 -5.13
CA TYR A 33 1.20 -15.30 -4.99
C TYR A 33 2.68 -15.71 -4.92
N LEU A 34 3.52 -15.21 -5.83
CA LEU A 34 4.96 -15.48 -5.84
C LEU A 34 5.64 -14.91 -4.60
N ALA A 35 5.29 -13.70 -4.17
CA ALA A 35 5.81 -13.10 -2.94
C ALA A 35 5.51 -13.97 -1.71
N GLY A 36 4.31 -14.56 -1.63
CA GLY A 36 3.96 -15.54 -0.59
C GLY A 36 4.85 -16.79 -0.61
N LEU A 37 5.13 -17.34 -1.79
CA LEU A 37 6.04 -18.49 -1.93
C LEU A 37 7.48 -18.15 -1.53
N ILE A 38 7.97 -16.95 -1.88
CA ILE A 38 9.29 -16.46 -1.46
C ILE A 38 9.34 -16.30 0.06
N ALA A 39 8.33 -15.68 0.67
CA ALA A 39 8.24 -15.51 2.11
C ALA A 39 8.25 -16.87 2.85
N LYS A 40 7.52 -17.86 2.32
CA LYS A 40 7.59 -19.24 2.82
C LYS A 40 9.02 -19.80 2.74
N GLY A 41 9.68 -19.69 1.58
CA GLY A 41 11.05 -20.18 1.39
C GLY A 41 12.06 -19.53 2.33
N MET A 42 11.93 -18.22 2.58
CA MET A 42 12.74 -17.51 3.57
C MET A 42 12.51 -18.04 4.99
N LEU A 43 11.24 -18.30 5.36
CA LEU A 43 10.91 -18.83 6.68
C LEU A 43 11.42 -20.26 6.87
N ASP A 44 11.31 -21.11 5.84
CA ASP A 44 11.86 -22.47 5.85
C ASP A 44 13.39 -22.42 6.05
N ALA A 45 14.09 -21.51 5.37
CA ALA A 45 15.53 -21.31 5.53
C ALA A 45 15.90 -20.78 6.94
N ALA A 46 15.13 -19.83 7.48
CA ALA A 46 15.37 -19.24 8.79
C ALA A 46 14.87 -20.11 9.96
N SER A 47 14.08 -21.16 9.69
CA SER A 47 13.41 -22.07 10.65
C SER A 47 12.40 -21.44 11.62
N ARG A 48 12.40 -20.12 11.83
CA ARG A 48 11.40 -19.39 12.63
C ARG A 48 11.35 -17.90 12.26
N PRO A 49 10.21 -17.22 12.42
CA PRO A 49 10.09 -15.82 12.01
C PRO A 49 11.07 -14.89 12.73
N SER A 50 11.37 -15.18 14.01
CA SER A 50 12.33 -14.38 14.76
C SER A 50 13.72 -14.42 14.15
N LYS A 51 14.10 -15.43 13.35
CA LYS A 51 15.43 -15.53 12.72
C LYS A 51 15.54 -14.85 11.35
N LEU A 52 14.43 -14.40 10.77
CA LEU A 52 14.44 -13.69 9.47
C LEU A 52 15.36 -12.45 9.42
N PRO A 53 15.50 -11.63 10.49
CA PRO A 53 16.42 -10.50 10.45
C PRO A 53 17.88 -10.92 10.30
N GLU A 54 18.28 -12.04 10.92
CA GLU A 54 19.66 -12.56 10.81
C GLU A 54 19.95 -13.06 9.38
N LEU A 55 18.94 -13.56 8.67
CA LEU A 55 19.06 -13.94 7.26
C LEU A 55 19.36 -12.74 6.34
N MET A 56 18.89 -11.54 6.69
CA MET A 56 19.11 -10.32 5.91
C MET A 56 20.50 -9.71 6.11
N PHE A 57 21.19 -10.06 7.20
CA PHE A 57 22.48 -9.47 7.58
C PHE A 57 23.48 -10.58 7.95
N PRO A 58 23.90 -11.43 6.99
CA PRO A 58 24.72 -12.61 7.27
C PRO A 58 26.09 -12.28 7.86
N ASP A 59 26.63 -11.09 7.57
CA ASP A 59 27.96 -10.65 8.02
C ASP A 59 27.94 -9.81 9.31
N ALA A 60 26.75 -9.50 9.83
CA ALA A 60 26.60 -8.69 11.04
C ALA A 60 26.61 -9.57 12.31
N ASP A 61 27.00 -8.98 13.44
CA ASP A 61 26.84 -9.63 14.74
C ASP A 61 25.34 -9.94 15.00
N PRO A 62 24.95 -11.22 15.15
CA PRO A 62 23.55 -11.61 15.37
C PRO A 62 22.93 -10.96 16.60
N ALA A 63 23.71 -10.69 17.65
CA ALA A 63 23.23 -10.03 18.87
C ALA A 63 22.85 -8.57 18.58
N LEU A 64 23.66 -7.86 17.78
CA LEU A 64 23.37 -6.51 17.34
C LEU A 64 22.13 -6.46 16.44
N VAL A 65 22.04 -7.36 15.44
CA VAL A 65 20.88 -7.46 14.54
C VAL A 65 19.59 -7.68 15.34
N ARG A 66 19.64 -8.58 16.33
CA ARG A 66 18.52 -8.82 17.25
C ARG A 66 18.14 -7.55 18.01
N ALA A 67 19.10 -6.88 18.63
CA ALA A 67 18.84 -5.69 19.44
C ALA A 67 18.20 -4.57 18.62
N VAL A 68 18.71 -4.32 17.42
CA VAL A 68 18.15 -3.31 16.49
C VAL A 68 16.74 -3.69 16.05
N TRP A 69 16.51 -4.96 15.71
CA TRP A 69 15.19 -5.44 15.30
C TRP A 69 14.14 -5.28 16.39
N GLU A 70 14.45 -5.70 17.62
CA GLU A 70 13.52 -5.58 18.75
C GLU A 70 13.21 -4.11 19.07
N ALA A 71 14.21 -3.23 18.99
CA ALA A 71 13.98 -1.79 19.13
C ALA A 71 13.05 -1.24 18.04
N ALA A 72 13.22 -1.67 16.79
CA ALA A 72 12.38 -1.27 15.68
C ALA A 72 10.92 -1.77 15.82
N LEU A 73 10.70 -2.98 16.35
CA LEU A 73 9.36 -3.51 16.61
C LEU A 73 8.56 -2.62 17.58
N ALA A 74 9.20 -2.14 18.65
CA ALA A 74 8.57 -1.24 19.61
C ALA A 74 8.14 0.09 18.94
N VAL A 75 8.97 0.63 18.04
CA VAL A 75 8.66 1.83 17.25
C VAL A 75 7.47 1.58 16.32
N GLY A 76 7.50 0.46 15.57
CA GLY A 76 6.42 0.10 14.64
C GLY A 76 5.08 -0.12 15.34
N TYR A 77 5.07 -0.81 16.48
CA TYR A 77 3.85 -1.01 17.29
C TYR A 77 3.26 0.31 17.76
N ARG A 78 4.11 1.24 18.23
CA ARG A 78 3.66 2.57 18.66
C ARG A 78 3.12 3.39 17.50
N ALA A 79 3.82 3.39 16.36
CA ALA A 79 3.37 4.06 15.15
C ALA A 79 2.01 3.52 14.67
N GLY A 80 1.80 2.20 14.70
CA GLY A 80 0.52 1.58 14.34
C GLY A 80 -0.62 2.01 15.28
N LYS A 81 -0.37 2.08 16.59
CA LYS A 81 -1.35 2.60 17.56
C LYS A 81 -1.71 4.06 17.30
N GLU A 82 -0.71 4.90 17.04
CA GLU A 82 -0.90 6.32 16.73
C GLU A 82 -1.59 6.53 15.37
N ALA A 83 -1.35 5.66 14.38
CA ALA A 83 -2.05 5.70 13.09
C ALA A 83 -3.52 5.27 13.22
N ALA A 84 -3.81 4.21 13.98
CA ALA A 84 -5.18 3.71 14.18
C ALA A 84 -6.05 4.68 15.00
N ARG A 85 -5.44 5.46 15.89
CA ARG A 85 -6.10 6.51 16.68
C ARG A 85 -5.19 7.74 16.73
N PRO A 86 -5.25 8.62 15.72
CA PRO A 86 -4.42 9.81 15.67
C PRO A 86 -4.74 10.75 16.84
N THR A 87 -3.85 10.80 17.81
CA THR A 87 -3.93 11.69 18.99
C THR A 87 -2.95 12.85 18.92
N TRP A 88 -2.11 12.91 17.88
CA TRP A 88 -1.13 13.96 17.70
C TRP A 88 -1.78 15.25 17.20
N THR A 89 -1.22 16.39 17.64
CA THR A 89 -1.62 17.71 17.18
C THR A 89 -0.59 18.25 16.18
N PRO A 90 -0.98 19.16 15.26
CA PRO A 90 0.00 19.84 14.40
C PRO A 90 1.13 20.52 15.19
N ASP A 91 0.83 21.07 16.37
CA ASP A 91 1.85 21.67 17.26
C ASP A 91 2.83 20.66 17.84
N ALA A 92 2.38 19.46 18.19
CA ALA A 92 3.27 18.39 18.64
C ALA A 92 4.25 17.99 17.53
N LEU A 93 3.77 17.87 16.28
CA LEU A 93 4.62 17.54 15.13
C LEU A 93 5.55 18.68 14.71
N ARG A 94 5.13 19.95 14.86
CA ARG A 94 6.02 21.11 14.66
C ARG A 94 7.15 21.16 15.68
N ARG A 95 6.86 20.87 16.95
CA ARG A 95 7.89 20.75 18.00
C ARG A 95 8.86 19.61 17.71
N LEU A 96 8.33 18.43 17.35
CA LEU A 96 9.15 17.29 16.95
C LEU A 96 10.05 17.62 15.75
N ARG A 97 9.53 18.32 14.73
CA ARG A 97 10.36 18.80 13.62
C ARG A 97 11.52 19.65 14.11
N ALA A 98 11.26 20.62 14.99
CA ALA A 98 12.31 21.51 15.50
C ALA A 98 13.38 20.74 16.29
N GLU A 99 12.97 19.77 17.12
CA GLU A 99 13.89 18.89 17.86
C GLU A 99 14.76 18.05 16.92
N LEU A 100 14.16 17.46 15.87
CA LEU A 100 14.88 16.66 14.87
C LEU A 100 15.82 17.51 14.02
N ASP A 101 15.38 18.70 13.60
CA ASP A 101 16.21 19.64 12.84
C ASP A 101 17.41 20.10 13.69
N ALA A 102 17.20 20.41 14.97
CA ALA A 102 18.26 20.81 15.90
C ALA A 102 19.29 19.70 16.16
N ALA A 103 18.87 18.43 16.13
CA ALA A 103 19.75 17.27 16.26
C ALA A 103 20.43 16.86 14.92
N GLY A 104 20.18 17.58 13.82
CA GLY A 104 20.77 17.31 12.50
C GLY A 104 19.99 16.29 11.65
N PHE A 105 18.85 15.79 12.12
CA PHE A 105 18.00 14.83 11.40
C PHE A 105 17.01 15.53 10.45
N ALA A 106 17.51 16.42 9.58
CA ALA A 106 16.69 17.30 8.74
C ALA A 106 15.68 16.55 7.84
N ALA A 107 16.03 15.35 7.35
CA ALA A 107 15.10 14.54 6.57
C ALA A 107 13.89 14.09 7.40
N MET A 108 14.11 13.69 8.65
CA MET A 108 13.04 13.30 9.58
C MET A 108 12.22 14.52 10.01
N GLY A 109 12.86 15.66 10.25
CA GLY A 109 12.17 16.91 10.52
C GLY A 109 11.20 17.31 9.39
N ARG A 110 11.64 17.16 8.12
CA ARG A 110 10.74 17.36 6.96
C ARG A 110 9.55 16.40 6.95
N MET A 111 9.76 15.11 7.28
CA MET A 111 8.68 14.12 7.33
C MET A 111 7.66 14.46 8.42
N ALA A 112 8.11 14.82 9.63
CA ALA A 112 7.23 15.28 10.71
C ALA A 112 6.44 16.54 10.31
N GLY A 113 7.11 17.50 9.64
CA GLY A 113 6.47 18.69 9.11
C GLY A 113 5.41 18.40 8.04
N ARG A 114 5.66 17.43 7.16
CA ARG A 114 4.66 16.96 6.18
C ARG A 114 3.44 16.39 6.89
N SER A 115 3.61 15.51 7.87
CA SER A 115 2.50 14.95 8.64
C SER A 115 1.67 16.03 9.36
N ALA A 116 2.30 17.10 9.84
CA ALA A 116 1.60 18.23 10.46
C ALA A 116 0.68 18.98 9.49
N SER A 117 0.99 18.97 8.19
CA SER A 117 0.21 19.65 7.15
C SER A 117 -1.02 18.85 6.66
N LEU A 118 -1.10 17.57 6.98
CA LEU A 118 -2.16 16.65 6.53
C LEU A 118 -3.37 16.61 7.49
N HIS A 119 -3.71 17.73 8.15
CA HIS A 119 -4.79 17.80 9.15
C HIS A 119 -6.17 18.15 8.51
N PRO A 120 -7.32 17.58 8.94
CA PRO A 120 -7.50 16.57 10.00
C PRO A 120 -6.77 15.27 9.66
N PRO A 121 -6.27 14.50 10.66
CA PRO A 121 -5.41 13.35 10.42
C PRO A 121 -6.21 12.28 9.66
N ARG A 122 -6.08 12.31 8.34
CA ARG A 122 -6.59 11.29 7.43
C ARG A 122 -5.39 10.45 7.03
N HIS A 123 -5.53 9.13 7.07
CA HIS A 123 -4.47 8.28 6.58
C HIS A 123 -4.37 8.53 5.06
N PRO A 124 -3.17 8.80 4.48
CA PRO A 124 -3.05 9.13 3.07
C PRO A 124 -3.69 8.09 2.13
N ALA A 125 -3.73 6.82 2.54
CA ALA A 125 -4.36 5.73 1.79
C ALA A 125 -5.89 5.69 1.89
N ASP A 126 -6.55 6.51 2.72
CA ASP A 126 -8.01 6.58 2.81
C ASP A 126 -8.67 7.03 1.49
N HIS A 127 -7.88 7.63 0.58
CA HIS A 127 -8.31 8.04 -0.75
C HIS A 127 -8.02 7.01 -1.85
N GLU A 128 -7.37 5.89 -1.52
CA GLU A 128 -7.01 4.82 -2.47
C GLU A 128 -8.11 3.75 -2.62
N VAL A 129 -9.36 4.05 -2.21
CA VAL A 129 -10.48 3.14 -2.46
C VAL A 129 -10.67 3.04 -3.98
N PRO A 130 -10.48 1.84 -4.59
CA PRO A 130 -10.77 1.66 -6.01
C PRO A 130 -12.24 2.01 -6.22
N ALA A 131 -12.53 2.91 -7.15
CA ALA A 131 -13.90 3.26 -7.48
C ALA A 131 -14.66 1.96 -7.82
N ARG A 132 -15.54 1.53 -6.91
CA ARG A 132 -16.41 0.37 -7.14
C ARG A 132 -17.25 0.72 -8.37
N PRO A 133 -17.23 -0.08 -9.45
CA PRO A 133 -18.16 0.15 -10.55
C PRO A 133 -19.57 0.10 -9.97
N GLY A 134 -20.32 1.19 -10.07
CA GLY A 134 -21.70 1.27 -9.60
C GLY A 134 -22.57 0.21 -10.28
N PRO A 135 -23.69 -0.20 -9.67
CA PRO A 135 -24.57 -1.19 -10.26
C PRO A 135 -25.07 -0.68 -11.62
N VAL A 136 -24.86 -1.48 -12.67
CA VAL A 136 -25.43 -1.25 -13.99
C VAL A 136 -26.95 -1.34 -13.86
N VAL A 137 -27.62 -0.20 -13.76
CA VAL A 137 -29.07 -0.13 -13.88
C VAL A 137 -29.41 -0.47 -15.32
N ARG A 138 -29.79 -1.73 -15.58
CA ARG A 138 -30.47 -2.10 -16.82
C ARG A 138 -31.82 -1.38 -16.82
N GLY A 139 -31.89 -0.27 -17.56
CA GLY A 139 -33.13 0.45 -17.81
C GLY A 139 -34.11 -0.49 -18.53
N GLY A 140 -35.13 -0.92 -17.80
CA GLY A 140 -36.33 -1.48 -18.41
C GLY A 140 -37.12 -0.35 -19.07
N GLY A 141 -37.39 -0.51 -20.37
CA GLY A 141 -38.27 0.36 -21.13
C GLY A 141 -38.94 -0.44 -22.24
N HIS A 142 -40.14 -0.93 -21.93
CA HIS A 142 -41.11 -1.40 -22.92
C HIS A 142 -41.68 -0.19 -23.68
N PRO A 143 -42.02 -0.36 -24.96
CA PRO A 143 -43.40 -0.14 -25.40
C PRO A 143 -44.14 -1.45 -25.65
#